data_AF-A0A926I2D1-F1
#
_entry.id   AF-A0A926I2D1-F1
#
_cell.length_a   1.000
_cell.length_b   1.000
_cell.length_c   1.000
_cell.angle_alpha   90.00
_cell.angle_beta   90.00
_cell.angle_gamma   90.00
#
_symmetry.space_group_name_H-M   'P 1'
#
loop_
_entity.id
_entity.type
_entity.pdbx_description
1 polymer ?
#
loop_
_entity_poly.entity_id
_entity_poly.type
_entity_poly.pdbx_seq_one_letter_code
_entity_poly.pdbx_strand_id
1 'polypeptide(L)'
;MDILKMAAAIEPPNEEALREAELRQENLLKPMGSLGRLETISIQIAGITGKVKNAAGKKVLYLFGADNGVYEEGVAATPQHFTRALMENYASGKKCAINVLCAHCGVELRVVDMGVKDGVGHPNIDDCRLMDGTRNFLREPAMDPKTALTAMEIGWGYAKEAKEQGVDLVGNGEVGMGNTTTAAACIMAACGLIDPEGIVGRGAGLTDEAFSRKKAVIGEALQKYRLSPEDAVSILSCVGGLDIGAMVGLYLGCGYFRLPIVADGVISIAAALLAYRLNPLIKDYIIPSHLSEEPAYRIAADEMGLKPVLALNMRLGEGSGCPIMMQVVETALAAMNDMCTFGEESLETDYREDITM
;
A
#
# COMPACT_ATOMS: atom_id res chain seq x y z
N MET A 1 14.09 1.00 -17.70
CA MET A 1 13.66 2.38 -17.42
C MET A 1 14.68 2.94 -16.42
N ASP A 2 14.61 4.18 -15.97
CA ASP A 2 15.36 4.60 -14.78
C ASP A 2 14.33 5.05 -13.75
N ILE A 3 13.87 4.10 -12.95
CA ILE A 3 12.78 4.33 -12.01
C ILE A 3 13.15 5.36 -10.94
N LEU A 4 14.41 5.45 -10.54
CA LEU A 4 14.85 6.42 -9.53
C LEU A 4 14.77 7.83 -10.09
N LYS A 5 15.15 8.03 -11.36
CA LYS A 5 14.97 9.29 -12.06
C LYS A 5 13.49 9.66 -12.20
N MET A 6 12.61 8.70 -12.49
CA MET A 6 11.17 8.96 -12.60
C MET A 6 10.54 9.25 -11.22
N ALA A 7 10.96 8.54 -10.18
CA ALA A 7 10.53 8.78 -8.80
C ALA A 7 10.90 10.19 -8.33
N ALA A 8 12.08 10.69 -8.69
CA ALA A 8 12.49 12.06 -8.39
C ALA A 8 11.67 13.14 -9.12
N ALA A 9 10.94 12.76 -10.18
CA ALA A 9 10.10 13.66 -10.97
C ALA A 9 8.62 13.67 -10.54
N ILE A 10 8.27 12.99 -9.44
CA ILE A 10 6.93 13.11 -8.85
C ILE A 10 6.71 14.56 -8.40
N GLU A 11 5.61 15.13 -8.84
CA GLU A 11 5.20 16.51 -8.51
C GLU A 11 4.35 16.53 -7.24
N PRO A 12 4.26 17.69 -6.55
CA PRO A 12 3.29 17.86 -5.48
C PRO A 12 1.84 17.79 -5.99
N PRO A 13 0.86 17.54 -5.09
CA PRO A 13 -0.55 17.75 -5.38
C PRO A 13 -0.82 19.15 -5.97
N ASN A 14 -1.87 19.26 -6.77
CA ASN A 14 -2.26 20.51 -7.42
C ASN A 14 -2.84 21.46 -6.38
N GLU A 15 -2.08 22.52 -6.05
CA GLU A 15 -2.44 23.48 -5.01
C GLU A 15 -3.76 24.21 -5.29
N GLU A 16 -4.04 24.53 -6.55
CA GLU A 16 -5.28 25.22 -6.91
C GLU A 16 -6.49 24.31 -6.74
N ALA A 17 -6.40 23.05 -7.17
CA ALA A 17 -7.48 22.08 -6.97
C ALA A 17 -7.71 21.74 -5.49
N LEU A 18 -6.65 21.74 -4.66
CA LEU A 18 -6.78 21.63 -3.21
C LEU A 18 -7.58 22.80 -2.65
N ARG A 19 -7.17 24.03 -2.98
CA ARG A 19 -7.82 25.26 -2.51
C ARG A 19 -9.28 25.35 -2.96
N GLU A 20 -9.57 25.04 -4.22
CA GLU A 20 -10.94 25.04 -4.74
C GLU A 20 -11.80 23.95 -4.09
N ALA A 21 -11.23 22.78 -3.79
CA ALA A 21 -11.93 21.71 -3.09
C ALA A 21 -12.21 22.05 -1.62
N GLU A 22 -11.28 22.70 -0.92
CA GLU A 22 -11.47 23.22 0.45
C GLU A 22 -12.61 24.24 0.47
N LEU A 23 -12.56 25.25 -0.39
CA LEU A 23 -13.62 26.27 -0.51
C LEU A 23 -14.97 25.66 -0.85
N ARG A 24 -15.01 24.61 -1.67
CA ARG A 24 -16.25 23.89 -1.95
C ARG A 24 -16.74 23.17 -0.70
N GLN A 25 -15.90 22.41 0.01
CA GLN A 25 -16.27 21.67 1.22
C GLN A 25 -16.82 22.59 2.33
N GLU A 26 -16.23 23.77 2.50
CA GLU A 26 -16.72 24.80 3.42
C GLU A 26 -18.11 25.31 3.04
N ASN A 27 -18.40 25.38 1.74
CA ASN A 27 -19.67 25.87 1.21
C ASN A 27 -20.76 24.82 1.05
N LEU A 28 -20.47 23.52 1.19
CA LEU A 28 -21.50 22.47 1.15
C LEU A 28 -22.50 22.64 2.30
N LEU A 29 -23.76 22.25 2.08
CA LEU A 29 -24.86 22.33 3.06
C LEU A 29 -24.68 21.40 4.25
N LYS A 30 -23.77 21.80 5.14
CA LYS A 30 -23.43 21.12 6.40
C LYS A 30 -22.70 22.10 7.33
N PRO A 31 -22.70 21.86 8.65
CA PRO A 31 -21.75 22.54 9.53
C PRO A 31 -20.32 22.31 9.04
N MET A 32 -19.46 23.32 9.14
CA MET A 32 -18.06 23.20 8.67
C MET A 32 -17.38 22.01 9.35
N GLY A 33 -16.64 21.18 8.59
CA GLY A 33 -15.87 20.05 9.13
C GLY A 33 -16.69 18.86 9.65
N SER A 34 -18.02 18.91 9.61
CA SER A 34 -18.89 17.90 10.23
C SER A 34 -18.85 16.51 9.56
N LEU A 35 -18.36 16.39 8.32
CA LEU A 35 -18.11 15.09 7.68
C LEU A 35 -16.69 14.56 7.95
N GLY A 36 -15.87 15.31 8.68
CA GLY A 36 -14.56 14.89 9.17
C GLY A 36 -13.64 14.35 8.07
N ARG A 37 -13.25 13.08 8.17
CA ARG A 37 -12.29 12.47 7.25
C ARG A 37 -12.76 12.39 5.81
N LEU A 38 -14.09 12.29 5.57
CA LEU A 38 -14.63 12.29 4.21
C LEU A 38 -14.27 13.59 3.47
N GLU A 39 -14.30 14.74 4.17
CA GLU A 39 -13.90 16.03 3.60
C GLU A 39 -12.44 15.98 3.15
N THR A 40 -11.55 15.59 4.06
CA THR A 40 -10.10 15.54 3.78
C THR A 40 -9.75 14.55 2.67
N ILE A 41 -10.46 13.42 2.55
CA ILE A 41 -10.25 12.44 1.48
C ILE A 41 -10.63 13.03 0.12
N SER A 42 -11.79 13.70 0.03
CA SER A 42 -12.23 14.32 -1.21
C SER A 42 -11.31 15.46 -1.68
N ILE A 43 -10.80 16.26 -0.73
CA ILE A 43 -9.81 17.33 -1.00
C ILE A 43 -8.50 16.72 -1.47
N GLN A 44 -7.98 15.69 -0.77
CA GLN A 44 -6.75 15.00 -1.17
C GLN A 44 -6.84 14.48 -2.61
N ILE A 45 -7.95 13.82 -2.97
CA ILE A 45 -8.16 13.32 -4.34
C ILE A 45 -8.19 14.46 -5.35
N ALA A 46 -8.81 15.60 -5.01
CA ALA A 46 -8.79 16.76 -5.89
C ALA A 46 -7.38 17.30 -6.15
N GLY A 47 -6.53 17.35 -5.11
CA GLY A 47 -5.11 17.69 -5.27
C GLY A 47 -4.35 16.69 -6.14
N ILE A 48 -4.60 15.39 -5.97
CA ILE A 48 -3.97 14.35 -6.80
C ILE A 48 -4.36 14.55 -8.26
N THR A 49 -5.66 14.55 -8.57
CA THR A 49 -6.17 14.51 -9.95
C THR A 49 -6.18 15.87 -10.65
N GLY A 50 -6.06 16.97 -9.88
CA GLY A 50 -6.21 18.34 -10.37
C GLY A 50 -7.65 18.73 -10.68
N LYS A 51 -8.64 18.04 -10.10
CA LYS A 51 -10.07 18.28 -10.34
C LYS A 51 -10.83 18.30 -9.03
N VAL A 52 -11.69 19.29 -8.79
CA VAL A 52 -12.51 19.35 -7.57
C VAL A 52 -13.51 18.19 -7.48
N LYS A 53 -14.21 17.90 -8.57
CA LYS A 53 -15.16 16.78 -8.67
C LYS A 53 -14.51 15.59 -9.37
N ASN A 54 -14.58 14.42 -8.74
CA ASN A 54 -13.94 13.18 -9.21
C ASN A 54 -14.91 12.01 -9.21
N ALA A 55 -14.63 11.01 -10.04
CA ALA A 55 -15.31 9.72 -10.02
C ALA A 55 -14.43 8.67 -9.31
N ALA A 56 -15.05 7.57 -8.86
CA ALA A 56 -14.38 6.37 -8.36
C ALA A 56 -14.97 5.11 -9.03
N GLY A 57 -15.23 5.20 -10.35
CA GLY A 57 -15.93 4.18 -11.10
C GLY A 57 -15.04 2.99 -11.44
N LYS A 58 -13.86 3.25 -12.04
CA LYS A 58 -12.91 2.20 -12.41
C LYS A 58 -11.87 2.02 -11.30
N LYS A 59 -11.87 0.84 -10.68
CA LYS A 59 -11.01 0.51 -9.53
C LYS A 59 -10.26 -0.78 -9.82
N VAL A 60 -8.95 -0.80 -9.55
CA VAL A 60 -8.12 -1.99 -9.72
C VAL A 60 -7.29 -2.26 -8.47
N LEU A 61 -7.08 -3.53 -8.14
CA LEU A 61 -6.17 -3.99 -7.12
C LEU A 61 -5.14 -4.94 -7.75
N TYR A 62 -3.87 -4.60 -7.61
CA TYR A 62 -2.77 -5.46 -8.03
C TYR A 62 -2.28 -6.29 -6.84
N LEU A 63 -2.37 -7.61 -6.95
CA LEU A 63 -1.94 -8.57 -5.93
C LEU A 63 -0.64 -9.25 -6.39
N PHE A 64 0.45 -8.97 -5.67
CA PHE A 64 1.79 -9.47 -6.01
C PHE A 64 2.16 -10.70 -5.19
N GLY A 65 2.40 -11.83 -5.85
CA GLY A 65 2.84 -13.08 -5.22
C GLY A 65 4.34 -13.27 -5.26
N ALA A 66 4.97 -13.56 -4.12
CA ALA A 66 6.37 -13.94 -4.06
C ALA A 66 6.69 -14.79 -2.82
N ASP A 67 7.55 -15.80 -2.96
CA ASP A 67 8.07 -16.55 -1.82
C ASP A 67 9.33 -15.91 -1.22
N ASN A 68 9.51 -16.06 0.09
CA ASN A 68 10.62 -15.43 0.81
C ASN A 68 11.58 -16.47 1.38
N GLY A 69 12.87 -16.35 1.09
CA GLY A 69 13.89 -17.32 1.55
C GLY A 69 14.04 -17.37 3.07
N VAL A 70 13.70 -16.29 3.78
CA VAL A 70 13.69 -16.25 5.24
C VAL A 70 12.71 -17.26 5.86
N TYR A 71 11.76 -17.78 5.08
CA TYR A 71 10.89 -18.89 5.49
C TYR A 71 11.66 -20.07 6.10
N GLU A 72 12.85 -20.37 5.59
CA GLU A 72 13.73 -21.45 6.08
C GLU A 72 14.11 -21.32 7.57
N GLU A 73 13.99 -20.13 8.13
CA GLU A 73 14.31 -19.84 9.53
C GLU A 73 13.13 -20.11 10.48
N GLY A 74 12.03 -20.71 10.01
CA GLY A 74 10.89 -21.07 10.86
C GLY A 74 10.04 -19.88 11.30
N VAL A 75 10.01 -18.82 10.49
CA VAL A 75 9.31 -17.55 10.80
C VAL A 75 7.87 -17.50 10.28
N ALA A 76 7.34 -18.61 9.76
CA ALA A 76 5.98 -18.76 9.27
C ALA A 76 5.40 -20.10 9.73
N ALA A 77 4.13 -20.12 10.13
CA ALA A 77 3.43 -21.35 10.53
C ALA A 77 2.79 -22.09 9.34
N THR A 78 2.46 -21.34 8.29
CA THR A 78 1.79 -21.87 7.09
C THR A 78 2.80 -22.52 6.14
N PRO A 79 2.51 -23.68 5.54
CA PRO A 79 3.41 -24.31 4.58
C PRO A 79 3.74 -23.41 3.39
N GLN A 80 5.01 -23.37 2.96
CA GLN A 80 5.48 -22.46 1.89
C GLN A 80 4.67 -22.58 0.58
N HIS A 81 4.30 -23.80 0.17
CA HIS A 81 3.53 -24.03 -1.06
C HIS A 81 2.13 -23.38 -1.08
N PHE A 82 1.65 -22.85 0.06
CA PHE A 82 0.39 -22.12 0.11
C PHE A 82 0.44 -20.82 -0.68
N THR A 83 1.62 -20.19 -0.86
CA THR A 83 1.74 -19.02 -1.75
C THR A 83 1.22 -19.35 -3.15
N ARG A 84 1.74 -20.43 -3.75
CA ARG A 84 1.29 -20.94 -5.05
C ARG A 84 -0.18 -21.34 -5.03
N ALA A 85 -0.62 -22.11 -4.05
CA ALA A 85 -2.00 -22.57 -3.99
C ALA A 85 -3.02 -21.41 -3.88
N LEU A 86 -2.69 -20.36 -3.12
CA LEU A 86 -3.51 -19.16 -3.00
C LEU A 86 -3.56 -18.38 -4.31
N MET A 87 -2.41 -18.17 -4.97
CA MET A 87 -2.33 -17.55 -6.29
C MET A 87 -3.22 -18.28 -7.32
N GLU A 88 -3.13 -19.62 -7.39
CA GLU A 88 -4.00 -20.44 -8.24
C GLU A 88 -5.48 -20.23 -7.88
N ASN A 89 -5.82 -20.17 -6.59
CA ASN A 89 -7.19 -19.97 -6.14
C ASN A 89 -7.73 -18.59 -6.54
N TYR A 90 -6.96 -17.52 -6.36
CA TYR A 90 -7.34 -16.16 -6.75
C TYR A 90 -7.67 -16.10 -8.25
N ALA A 91 -6.88 -16.80 -9.07
CA ALA A 91 -6.97 -16.79 -10.52
C ALA A 91 -8.01 -17.76 -11.12
N SER A 92 -8.37 -18.82 -10.38
CA SER A 92 -9.28 -19.90 -10.80
C SER A 92 -10.78 -19.61 -10.53
N GLY A 93 -11.13 -18.39 -10.14
CA GLY A 93 -12.50 -18.03 -9.78
C GLY A 93 -13.01 -18.62 -8.46
N LYS A 94 -12.12 -19.22 -7.65
CA LYS A 94 -12.45 -19.57 -6.26
C LYS A 94 -12.64 -18.28 -5.47
N LYS A 95 -13.64 -18.26 -4.60
CA LYS A 95 -14.00 -17.09 -3.81
C LYS A 95 -13.15 -17.01 -2.53
N CYS A 96 -11.85 -16.77 -2.66
CA CYS A 96 -11.03 -16.34 -1.53
C CYS A 96 -11.52 -14.97 -1.02
N ALA A 97 -11.08 -14.58 0.18
CA ALA A 97 -11.55 -13.35 0.82
C ALA A 97 -11.36 -12.13 -0.08
N ILE A 98 -10.17 -11.94 -0.66
CA ILE A 98 -9.93 -10.82 -1.58
C ILE A 98 -10.83 -10.86 -2.83
N ASN A 99 -11.07 -12.03 -3.42
CA ASN A 99 -11.98 -12.15 -4.57
C ASN A 99 -13.41 -11.71 -4.21
N VAL A 100 -13.89 -12.10 -3.02
CA VAL A 100 -15.24 -11.73 -2.55
C VAL A 100 -15.34 -10.23 -2.32
N LEU A 101 -14.35 -9.64 -1.65
CA LEU A 101 -14.35 -8.21 -1.33
C LEU A 101 -14.23 -7.34 -2.59
N CYS A 102 -13.31 -7.69 -3.51
CA CYS A 102 -13.16 -7.02 -4.79
C CYS A 102 -14.45 -7.09 -5.61
N ALA A 103 -15.05 -8.28 -5.75
CA ALA A 103 -16.31 -8.44 -6.48
C ALA A 103 -17.46 -7.64 -5.85
N HIS A 104 -17.56 -7.62 -4.52
CA HIS A 104 -18.61 -6.87 -3.81
C HIS A 104 -18.47 -5.36 -4.00
N CYS A 105 -17.23 -4.84 -3.98
CA CYS A 105 -16.94 -3.40 -4.04
C CYS A 105 -16.70 -2.89 -5.48
N GLY A 106 -16.87 -3.74 -6.50
CA GLY A 106 -16.64 -3.39 -7.90
C GLY A 106 -15.17 -3.04 -8.21
N VAL A 107 -14.24 -3.82 -7.66
CA VAL A 107 -12.79 -3.66 -7.88
C VAL A 107 -12.28 -4.81 -8.75
N GLU A 108 -11.57 -4.49 -9.83
CA GLU A 108 -10.88 -5.49 -10.64
C GLU A 108 -9.67 -6.03 -9.86
N LEU A 109 -9.52 -7.36 -9.79
CA LEU A 109 -8.36 -8.00 -9.18
C LEU A 109 -7.41 -8.49 -10.27
N ARG A 110 -6.18 -7.98 -10.27
CA ARG A 110 -5.08 -8.42 -11.15
C ARG A 110 -4.02 -9.12 -10.32
N VAL A 111 -3.69 -10.35 -10.68
CA VAL A 111 -2.76 -11.20 -9.94
C VAL A 111 -1.45 -11.31 -10.70
N VAL A 112 -0.32 -11.13 -10.01
CA VAL A 112 1.00 -11.03 -10.62
C VAL A 112 1.98 -11.94 -9.87
N ASP A 113 2.62 -12.86 -10.58
CA ASP A 113 3.68 -13.71 -10.02
C ASP A 113 5.02 -12.97 -10.15
N MET A 114 5.54 -12.47 -9.05
CA MET A 114 6.84 -11.78 -8.99
C MET A 114 8.00 -12.75 -8.72
N GLY A 115 7.71 -13.94 -8.19
CA GLY A 115 8.73 -14.90 -7.79
C GLY A 115 8.22 -15.96 -6.81
N VAL A 116 7.09 -16.57 -7.09
CA VAL A 116 6.58 -17.74 -6.36
C VAL A 116 7.47 -18.95 -6.69
N LYS A 117 7.79 -19.78 -5.69
CA LYS A 117 8.60 -20.99 -5.90
C LYS A 117 7.90 -21.97 -6.85
N ASP A 118 8.69 -22.55 -7.76
CA ASP A 118 8.25 -23.45 -8.83
C ASP A 118 7.26 -22.83 -9.85
N GLY A 119 6.99 -21.52 -9.74
CA GLY A 119 6.03 -20.77 -10.55
C GLY A 119 4.58 -21.22 -10.37
N VAL A 120 3.63 -20.39 -10.77
CA VAL A 120 2.19 -20.74 -10.70
C VAL A 120 1.67 -21.34 -12.01
N GLY A 121 1.97 -20.71 -13.15
CA GLY A 121 1.63 -21.22 -14.48
C GLY A 121 0.13 -21.20 -14.80
N HIS A 122 -0.57 -20.09 -14.55
CA HIS A 122 -2.01 -19.94 -14.79
C HIS A 122 -2.29 -18.75 -15.74
N PRO A 123 -3.24 -18.86 -16.71
CA PRO A 123 -3.45 -17.82 -17.73
C PRO A 123 -3.96 -16.48 -17.21
N ASN A 124 -4.60 -16.46 -16.05
CA ASN A 124 -5.09 -15.23 -15.39
C ASN A 124 -4.10 -14.66 -14.37
N ILE A 125 -2.82 -15.06 -14.45
CA ILE A 125 -1.74 -14.54 -13.61
C ILE A 125 -0.67 -14.00 -14.55
N ASP A 126 -0.32 -12.74 -14.38
CA ASP A 126 0.76 -12.13 -15.12
C ASP A 126 2.10 -12.71 -14.63
N ASP A 127 2.83 -13.40 -15.50
CA ASP A 127 4.13 -13.99 -15.18
C ASP A 127 5.24 -12.93 -15.30
N CYS A 128 5.62 -12.39 -14.14
CA CYS A 128 6.67 -11.38 -13.99
C CYS A 128 7.81 -11.91 -13.11
N ARG A 129 8.01 -13.24 -13.08
CA ARG A 129 8.94 -13.89 -12.15
C ARG A 129 10.36 -13.40 -12.35
N LEU A 130 10.97 -12.92 -11.26
CA LEU A 130 12.36 -12.47 -11.23
C LEU A 130 13.30 -13.49 -10.58
N MET A 131 12.80 -14.26 -9.63
CA MET A 131 13.54 -15.28 -8.89
C MET A 131 12.60 -16.42 -8.47
N ASP A 132 13.16 -17.56 -8.08
CA ASP A 132 12.43 -18.67 -7.49
C ASP A 132 12.29 -18.50 -5.96
N GLY A 133 11.56 -17.45 -5.58
CA GLY A 133 11.61 -16.88 -4.24
C GLY A 133 12.89 -16.07 -3.97
N THR A 134 12.83 -15.16 -3.00
CA THR A 134 14.03 -14.45 -2.56
C THR A 134 15.01 -15.38 -1.83
N ARG A 135 16.27 -14.97 -1.75
CA ARG A 135 17.27 -15.65 -0.91
C ARG A 135 16.97 -15.40 0.57
N ASN A 136 17.52 -16.26 1.43
CA ASN A 136 17.39 -16.11 2.87
C ASN A 136 18.31 -14.99 3.35
N PHE A 137 17.73 -13.83 3.70
CA PHE A 137 18.48 -12.63 4.11
C PHE A 137 19.35 -12.83 5.35
N LEU A 138 19.11 -13.86 6.16
CA LEU A 138 20.01 -14.15 7.28
C LEU A 138 21.38 -14.62 6.77
N ARG A 139 21.40 -15.35 5.64
CA ARG A 139 22.60 -15.92 5.01
C ARG A 139 23.24 -14.96 4.02
N GLU A 140 22.46 -14.39 3.12
CA GLU A 140 22.91 -13.51 2.03
C GLU A 140 21.79 -12.56 1.59
N PRO A 141 22.06 -11.40 0.97
CA PRO A 141 21.02 -10.43 0.59
C PRO A 141 19.83 -11.08 -0.13
N ALA A 142 18.60 -10.69 0.22
CA ALA A 142 17.36 -11.25 -0.33
C ALA A 142 17.34 -11.30 -1.87
N MET A 143 17.88 -10.26 -2.51
CA MET A 143 18.05 -10.17 -3.97
C MET A 143 19.19 -9.21 -4.32
N ASP A 144 19.62 -9.19 -5.57
CA ASP A 144 20.61 -8.20 -6.02
C ASP A 144 19.93 -6.83 -6.22
N PRO A 145 20.63 -5.70 -6.04
CA PRO A 145 20.03 -4.36 -6.22
C PRO A 145 19.37 -4.17 -7.59
N LYS A 146 19.93 -4.77 -8.64
CA LYS A 146 19.33 -4.74 -9.99
C LYS A 146 17.96 -5.44 -10.02
N THR A 147 17.84 -6.58 -9.34
CA THR A 147 16.56 -7.32 -9.25
C THR A 147 15.52 -6.51 -8.46
N ALA A 148 15.94 -5.86 -7.37
CA ALA A 148 15.06 -4.96 -6.61
C ALA A 148 14.53 -3.82 -7.49
N LEU A 149 15.42 -3.18 -8.27
CA LEU A 149 15.01 -2.15 -9.23
C LEU A 149 14.05 -2.70 -10.29
N THR A 150 14.32 -3.87 -10.86
CA THR A 150 13.40 -4.50 -11.83
C THR A 150 12.04 -4.82 -11.22
N ALA A 151 11.97 -5.28 -9.97
CA ALA A 151 10.69 -5.47 -9.27
C ALA A 151 9.90 -4.16 -9.17
N MET A 152 10.58 -3.06 -8.80
CA MET A 152 9.97 -1.73 -8.79
C MET A 152 9.53 -1.28 -10.20
N GLU A 153 10.32 -1.56 -11.24
CA GLU A 153 9.96 -1.21 -12.62
C GLU A 153 8.69 -1.93 -13.09
N ILE A 154 8.47 -3.19 -12.67
CA ILE A 154 7.24 -3.93 -12.95
C ILE A 154 6.03 -3.27 -12.28
N GLY A 155 6.12 -2.97 -10.99
CA GLY A 155 5.07 -2.26 -10.27
C GLY A 155 4.71 -0.90 -10.86
N TRP A 156 5.73 -0.13 -11.26
CA TRP A 156 5.55 1.13 -11.98
C TRP A 156 4.81 0.94 -13.31
N GLY A 157 5.12 -0.14 -14.03
CA GLY A 157 4.44 -0.54 -15.26
C GLY A 157 2.93 -0.68 -15.06
N TYR A 158 2.50 -1.28 -13.94
CA TYR A 158 1.08 -1.40 -13.60
C TYR A 158 0.42 -0.06 -13.28
N ALA A 159 1.11 0.87 -12.61
CA ALA A 159 0.57 2.23 -12.44
C ALA A 159 0.36 2.94 -13.79
N LYS A 160 1.29 2.75 -14.73
CA LYS A 160 1.18 3.29 -16.09
C LYS A 160 -0.02 2.68 -16.83
N GLU A 161 -0.16 1.35 -16.79
CA GLU A 161 -1.29 0.63 -17.38
C GLU A 161 -2.62 1.14 -16.80
N ALA A 162 -2.73 1.26 -15.48
CA ALA A 162 -3.91 1.79 -14.81
C ALA A 162 -4.27 3.19 -15.31
N LYS A 163 -3.27 4.07 -15.47
CA LYS A 163 -3.48 5.42 -16.02
C LYS A 163 -4.02 5.38 -17.45
N GLU A 164 -3.43 4.56 -18.31
CA GLU A 164 -3.81 4.43 -19.71
C GLU A 164 -5.22 3.84 -19.88
N GLN A 165 -5.65 2.98 -18.96
CA GLN A 165 -7.00 2.40 -18.92
C GLN A 165 -8.06 3.33 -18.29
N GLY A 166 -7.64 4.47 -17.76
CA GLY A 166 -8.50 5.45 -17.10
C GLY A 166 -9.04 4.96 -15.75
N VAL A 167 -8.23 4.22 -14.99
CA VAL A 167 -8.53 3.84 -13.61
C VAL A 167 -8.58 5.08 -12.72
N ASP A 168 -9.57 5.13 -11.84
CA ASP A 168 -9.78 6.21 -10.87
C ASP A 168 -9.04 5.94 -9.55
N LEU A 169 -9.06 4.68 -9.06
CA LEU A 169 -8.39 4.28 -7.82
C LEU A 169 -7.60 3.00 -7.99
N VAL A 170 -6.37 2.99 -7.47
CA VAL A 170 -5.50 1.82 -7.43
C VAL A 170 -5.42 1.29 -5.99
N GLY A 171 -5.42 -0.03 -5.83
CA GLY A 171 -5.11 -0.72 -4.59
C GLY A 171 -3.94 -1.67 -4.81
N ASN A 172 -3.30 -2.08 -3.73
CA ASN A 172 -2.28 -3.11 -3.78
C ASN A 172 -2.48 -4.15 -2.68
N GLY A 173 -1.96 -5.33 -2.94
CA GLY A 173 -1.96 -6.45 -2.03
C GLY A 173 -0.81 -7.40 -2.34
N GLU A 174 -0.65 -8.37 -1.48
CA GLU A 174 0.43 -9.35 -1.59
C GLU A 174 -0.02 -10.74 -1.17
N VAL A 175 0.77 -11.73 -1.55
CA VAL A 175 0.75 -13.05 -0.92
C VAL A 175 2.16 -13.62 -0.91
N GLY A 176 2.61 -14.08 0.24
CA GLY A 176 3.96 -14.64 0.35
C GLY A 176 4.28 -15.18 1.72
N MET A 177 4.61 -16.47 1.80
CA MET A 177 5.03 -17.04 3.08
C MET A 177 6.35 -16.40 3.54
N GLY A 178 6.34 -15.86 4.76
CA GLY A 178 7.49 -15.18 5.38
C GLY A 178 7.53 -13.65 5.20
N ASN A 179 6.62 -13.05 4.43
CA ASN A 179 6.72 -11.62 4.11
C ASN A 179 6.37 -10.65 5.26
N THR A 180 5.66 -11.09 6.32
CA THR A 180 5.54 -10.28 7.55
C THR A 180 6.90 -10.09 8.25
N THR A 181 7.88 -10.96 7.97
CA THR A 181 9.26 -10.83 8.46
C THR A 181 10.04 -9.82 7.61
N THR A 182 9.94 -9.91 6.28
CA THR A 182 10.60 -8.94 5.37
C THR A 182 10.01 -7.55 5.54
N ALA A 183 8.68 -7.41 5.68
CA ALA A 183 8.01 -6.14 5.93
C ALA A 183 8.48 -5.48 7.23
N ALA A 184 8.52 -6.24 8.34
CA ALA A 184 9.01 -5.72 9.61
C ALA A 184 10.48 -5.30 9.55
N ALA A 185 11.34 -6.10 8.89
CA ALA A 185 12.74 -5.75 8.68
C ALA A 185 12.91 -4.47 7.84
N CYS A 186 12.13 -4.32 6.76
CA CYS A 186 12.12 -3.11 5.93
C CYS A 186 11.70 -1.88 6.73
N ILE A 187 10.61 -1.97 7.50
CA ILE A 187 10.10 -0.85 8.33
C ILE A 187 11.15 -0.46 9.37
N MET A 188 11.69 -1.44 10.09
CA MET A 188 12.71 -1.18 11.10
C MET A 188 13.96 -0.53 10.50
N ALA A 189 14.48 -1.05 9.38
CA ALA A 189 15.62 -0.46 8.69
C ALA A 189 15.34 0.97 8.23
N ALA A 190 14.18 1.20 7.61
CA ALA A 190 13.79 2.52 7.10
C ALA A 190 13.55 3.54 8.22
N CYS A 191 13.23 3.10 9.44
CA CYS A 191 13.09 3.97 10.62
C CYS A 191 14.35 4.00 11.52
N GLY A 192 15.45 3.35 11.13
CA GLY A 192 16.67 3.28 11.93
C GLY A 192 16.54 2.51 13.24
N LEU A 193 15.57 1.59 13.31
CA LEU A 193 15.28 0.76 14.48
C LEU A 193 16.04 -0.56 14.37
N ILE A 194 16.63 -0.99 15.49
CA ILE A 194 17.39 -2.25 15.57
C ILE A 194 16.81 -3.25 16.57
N ASP A 195 15.99 -2.78 17.51
CA ASP A 195 15.33 -3.64 18.51
C ASP A 195 13.97 -4.11 17.98
N PRO A 196 13.76 -5.41 17.75
CA PRO A 196 12.50 -5.94 17.24
C PRO A 196 11.36 -5.97 18.29
N GLU A 197 11.66 -5.72 19.57
CA GLU A 197 10.68 -5.82 20.64
C GLU A 197 9.56 -4.78 20.50
N GLY A 198 8.31 -5.21 20.62
CA GLY A 198 7.13 -4.34 20.43
C GLY A 198 6.84 -3.93 18.98
N ILE A 199 7.74 -4.21 18.03
CA ILE A 199 7.59 -3.88 16.60
C ILE A 199 7.12 -5.11 15.80
N VAL A 200 7.77 -6.25 16.03
CA VAL A 200 7.51 -7.46 15.25
C VAL A 200 6.22 -8.11 15.72
N GLY A 201 5.30 -8.37 14.78
CA GLY A 201 4.05 -9.08 15.01
C GLY A 201 4.14 -10.59 14.77
N ARG A 202 3.09 -11.31 15.20
CA ARG A 202 2.96 -12.78 15.02
C ARG A 202 2.47 -13.16 13.63
N GLY A 203 2.05 -12.22 12.78
CA GLY A 203 1.50 -12.50 11.46
C GLY A 203 0.33 -13.49 11.53
N ALA A 204 0.42 -14.56 10.75
CA ALA A 204 -0.59 -15.61 10.61
C ALA A 204 -0.72 -16.56 11.83
N GLY A 205 -0.24 -16.17 13.02
CA GLY A 205 -0.43 -16.94 14.26
C GLY A 205 0.74 -17.84 14.66
N LEU A 206 1.95 -17.26 14.78
CA LEU A 206 3.14 -17.99 15.23
C LEU A 206 3.06 -18.49 16.68
N THR A 207 3.70 -19.63 16.93
CA THR A 207 4.05 -20.11 18.28
C THR A 207 5.03 -19.16 18.96
N ASP A 208 5.19 -19.25 20.29
CA ASP A 208 6.13 -18.40 21.04
C ASP A 208 7.59 -18.59 20.61
N GLU A 209 7.96 -19.83 20.30
CA GLU A 209 9.29 -20.17 19.79
C GLU A 209 9.52 -19.56 18.40
N ALA A 210 8.59 -19.75 17.47
CA ALA A 210 8.70 -19.19 16.12
C ALA A 210 8.66 -17.65 16.13
N PHE A 211 7.89 -17.05 17.04
CA PHE A 211 7.87 -15.61 17.23
C PHE A 211 9.20 -15.07 17.79
N SER A 212 9.78 -15.76 18.77
CA SER A 212 11.11 -15.41 19.30
C SER A 212 12.19 -15.56 18.22
N ARG A 213 12.10 -16.61 17.39
CA ARG A 213 12.99 -16.81 16.25
C ARG A 213 12.84 -15.70 15.22
N LYS A 214 11.62 -15.29 14.87
CA LYS A 214 11.34 -14.17 13.96
C LYS A 214 12.01 -12.88 14.43
N LYS A 215 11.89 -12.53 15.71
CA LYS A 215 12.57 -11.37 16.30
C LYS A 215 14.09 -11.46 16.16
N ALA A 216 14.67 -12.60 16.52
CA ALA A 216 16.12 -12.81 16.41
C ALA A 216 16.62 -12.67 14.96
N VAL A 217 15.95 -13.32 14.00
CA VAL A 217 16.29 -13.26 12.57
C VAL A 217 16.32 -11.82 12.05
N ILE A 218 15.32 -11.01 12.41
CA ILE A 218 15.26 -9.61 12.00
C ILE A 218 16.40 -8.81 12.64
N GLY A 219 16.58 -8.92 13.96
CA GLY A 219 17.64 -8.20 14.68
C GLY A 219 19.05 -8.55 14.17
N GLU A 220 19.33 -9.83 13.94
CA GLU A 220 20.60 -10.31 13.39
C GLU A 220 20.85 -9.74 11.98
N ALA A 221 19.84 -9.76 11.11
CA ALA A 221 19.96 -9.23 9.76
C ALA A 221 20.23 -7.72 9.74
N LEU A 222 19.52 -6.94 10.56
CA LEU A 222 19.72 -5.49 10.65
C LEU A 222 21.13 -5.13 11.17
N GLN A 223 21.64 -5.87 12.16
CA GLN A 223 23.01 -5.71 12.65
C GLN A 223 24.07 -6.08 11.61
N LYS A 224 23.81 -7.15 10.85
CA LYS A 224 24.70 -7.64 9.78
C LYS A 224 24.84 -6.62 8.65
N TYR A 225 23.72 -6.10 8.14
CA TYR A 225 23.73 -5.25 6.95
C TYR A 225 24.00 -3.78 7.23
N ARG A 226 23.72 -3.28 8.45
CA ARG A 226 23.94 -1.87 8.84
C ARG A 226 23.35 -0.89 7.82
N LEU A 227 22.10 -1.15 7.47
CA LEU A 227 21.38 -0.42 6.41
C LEU A 227 21.19 1.04 6.80
N SER A 228 21.37 1.94 5.84
CA SER A 228 20.99 3.35 6.00
C SER A 228 19.46 3.48 5.87
N PRO A 229 18.79 4.21 6.78
CA PRO A 229 17.36 4.51 6.66
C PRO A 229 16.96 5.23 5.37
N GLU A 230 17.93 5.91 4.73
CA GLU A 230 17.73 6.71 3.51
C GLU A 230 17.94 5.87 2.22
N ASP A 231 18.56 4.69 2.30
CA ASP A 231 18.86 3.85 1.14
C ASP A 231 17.81 2.76 0.95
N ALA A 232 16.65 3.15 0.43
CA ALA A 232 15.52 2.23 0.22
C ALA A 232 15.85 1.05 -0.70
N VAL A 233 16.73 1.23 -1.69
CA VAL A 233 17.13 0.14 -2.61
C VAL A 233 18.02 -0.85 -1.90
N SER A 234 18.96 -0.39 -1.06
CA SER A 234 19.76 -1.27 -0.21
C SER A 234 18.88 -2.03 0.79
N ILE A 235 17.92 -1.36 1.45
CA ILE A 235 16.97 -2.01 2.36
C ILE A 235 16.19 -3.10 1.63
N LEU A 236 15.56 -2.76 0.51
CA LEU A 236 14.74 -3.69 -0.28
C LEU A 236 15.56 -4.89 -0.76
N SER A 237 16.77 -4.65 -1.29
CA SER A 237 17.63 -5.73 -1.79
C SER A 237 18.19 -6.63 -0.70
N CYS A 238 18.46 -6.10 0.50
CA CYS A 238 19.04 -6.87 1.59
C CYS A 238 18.00 -7.67 2.38
N VAL A 239 16.89 -7.04 2.79
CA VAL A 239 15.93 -7.63 3.74
C VAL A 239 14.47 -7.64 3.25
N GLY A 240 14.22 -7.15 2.04
CA GLY A 240 12.88 -7.07 1.46
C GLY A 240 12.41 -8.31 0.71
N GLY A 241 11.29 -8.14 0.00
CA GLY A 241 10.64 -9.15 -0.84
C GLY A 241 10.35 -8.61 -2.24
N LEU A 242 10.14 -9.51 -3.21
CA LEU A 242 9.83 -9.11 -4.59
C LEU A 242 8.43 -8.48 -4.70
N ASP A 243 7.50 -8.96 -3.86
CA ASP A 243 6.17 -8.38 -3.62
C ASP A 243 6.27 -6.93 -3.10
N ILE A 244 7.09 -6.69 -2.09
CA ILE A 244 7.38 -5.34 -1.56
C ILE A 244 7.97 -4.46 -2.68
N GLY A 245 8.94 -4.97 -3.44
CA GLY A 245 9.58 -4.23 -4.53
C GLY A 245 8.60 -3.79 -5.60
N ALA A 246 7.70 -4.68 -6.03
CA ALA A 246 6.62 -4.35 -6.94
C ALA A 246 5.69 -3.27 -6.35
N MET A 247 5.28 -3.41 -5.09
CA MET A 247 4.44 -2.40 -4.45
C MET A 247 5.13 -1.03 -4.32
N VAL A 248 6.44 -0.98 -4.03
CA VAL A 248 7.23 0.28 -4.03
C VAL A 248 7.11 0.96 -5.40
N GLY A 249 7.33 0.19 -6.46
CA GLY A 249 7.20 0.67 -7.83
C GLY A 249 5.81 1.18 -8.17
N LEU A 250 4.77 0.46 -7.73
CA LEU A 250 3.37 0.83 -7.92
C LEU A 250 3.02 2.14 -7.22
N TYR A 251 3.47 2.34 -5.97
CA TYR A 251 3.33 3.62 -5.28
C TYR A 251 3.98 4.75 -6.08
N LEU A 252 5.26 4.63 -6.39
CA LEU A 252 6.00 5.66 -7.13
C LEU A 252 5.35 5.98 -8.47
N GLY A 253 4.91 4.96 -9.20
CA GLY A 253 4.19 5.13 -10.46
C GLY A 253 2.87 5.85 -10.26
N CYS A 254 2.07 5.50 -9.24
CA CYS A 254 0.83 6.21 -8.92
C CYS A 254 1.07 7.69 -8.60
N GLY A 255 2.12 8.01 -7.83
CA GLY A 255 2.52 9.39 -7.59
C GLY A 255 2.85 10.14 -8.89
N TYR A 256 3.64 9.52 -9.77
CA TYR A 256 4.05 10.12 -11.04
C TYR A 256 2.89 10.31 -12.02
N PHE A 257 1.99 9.34 -12.12
CA PHE A 257 0.82 9.39 -13.02
C PHE A 257 -0.41 10.08 -12.40
N ARG A 258 -0.26 10.64 -11.19
CA ARG A 258 -1.30 11.34 -10.45
C ARG A 258 -2.55 10.46 -10.25
N LEU A 259 -2.33 9.25 -9.76
CA LEU A 259 -3.37 8.27 -9.41
C LEU A 259 -3.43 8.11 -7.89
N PRO A 260 -4.61 8.26 -7.27
CA PRO A 260 -4.78 7.90 -5.86
C PRO A 260 -4.57 6.39 -5.66
N ILE A 261 -3.78 6.03 -4.66
CA ILE A 261 -3.49 4.64 -4.32
C ILE A 261 -3.85 4.33 -2.86
N VAL A 262 -4.58 3.25 -2.66
CA VAL A 262 -5.02 2.78 -1.35
C VAL A 262 -4.00 1.78 -0.78
N ALA A 263 -3.50 2.06 0.42
CA ALA A 263 -2.60 1.17 1.15
C ALA A 263 -3.39 0.18 2.02
N ASP A 264 -2.97 -1.08 2.04
CA ASP A 264 -3.57 -2.16 2.84
C ASP A 264 -2.92 -2.27 4.23
N GLY A 265 -2.43 -3.46 4.62
CA GLY A 265 -1.82 -3.73 5.92
C GLY A 265 -0.30 -3.58 5.94
N VAL A 266 0.37 -4.35 6.81
CA VAL A 266 1.79 -4.13 7.17
C VAL A 266 2.77 -4.28 6.00
N ILE A 267 2.52 -5.16 5.04
CA ILE A 267 3.43 -5.36 3.90
C ILE A 267 3.26 -4.21 2.89
N SER A 268 2.02 -3.81 2.63
CA SER A 268 1.66 -2.65 1.81
C SER A 268 2.28 -1.35 2.37
N ILE A 269 2.15 -1.09 3.67
CA ILE A 269 2.71 0.11 4.30
C ILE A 269 4.25 0.07 4.38
N ALA A 270 4.87 -1.12 4.45
CA ALA A 270 6.32 -1.24 4.34
C ALA A 270 6.80 -0.78 2.96
N ALA A 271 6.11 -1.18 1.90
CA ALA A 271 6.41 -0.72 0.54
C ALA A 271 6.15 0.79 0.38
N ALA A 272 5.06 1.32 0.96
CA ALA A 272 4.80 2.75 0.99
C ALA A 272 5.93 3.55 1.68
N LEU A 273 6.44 3.05 2.81
CA LEU A 273 7.53 3.69 3.54
C LEU A 273 8.83 3.71 2.73
N LEU A 274 9.17 2.62 2.04
CA LEU A 274 10.33 2.59 1.15
C LEU A 274 10.16 3.54 -0.05
N ALA A 275 8.95 3.63 -0.62
CA ALA A 275 8.65 4.64 -1.64
C ALA A 275 8.79 6.07 -1.08
N TYR A 276 8.37 6.31 0.16
CA TYR A 276 8.49 7.60 0.86
C TYR A 276 9.94 8.01 1.09
N ARG A 277 10.83 7.05 1.38
CA ARG A 277 12.28 7.30 1.45
C ARG A 277 12.88 7.71 0.10
N LEU A 278 12.30 7.24 -1.02
CA LEU A 278 12.73 7.64 -2.36
C LEU A 278 12.15 8.98 -2.81
N ASN A 279 10.90 9.28 -2.46
CA ASN A 279 10.30 10.59 -2.65
C ASN A 279 9.25 10.89 -1.57
N PRO A 280 9.47 11.87 -0.68
CA PRO A 280 8.55 12.20 0.40
C PRO A 280 7.16 12.66 -0.04
N LEU A 281 7.00 13.16 -1.27
CA LEU A 281 5.70 13.59 -1.80
C LEU A 281 4.73 12.43 -1.99
N ILE A 282 5.22 11.19 -2.01
CA ILE A 282 4.36 10.03 -2.27
C ILE A 282 3.25 9.88 -1.22
N LYS A 283 3.49 10.30 0.02
CA LYS A 283 2.48 10.21 1.09
C LYS A 283 1.18 10.92 0.74
N ASP A 284 1.25 11.99 -0.06
CA ASP A 284 0.09 12.80 -0.43
C ASP A 284 -0.78 12.10 -1.49
N TYR A 285 -0.25 11.05 -2.14
CA TYR A 285 -0.96 10.19 -3.09
C TYR A 285 -1.56 8.93 -2.43
N ILE A 286 -1.20 8.66 -1.17
CA ILE A 286 -1.58 7.45 -0.45
C ILE A 286 -2.83 7.68 0.40
N ILE A 287 -3.80 6.79 0.25
CA ILE A 287 -5.01 6.72 1.07
C ILE A 287 -4.88 5.48 1.97
N PRO A 288 -4.56 5.62 3.26
CA PRO A 288 -4.45 4.46 4.15
C PRO A 288 -5.83 3.85 4.43
N SER A 289 -5.96 2.52 4.27
CA SER A 289 -7.23 1.82 4.51
C SER A 289 -7.51 1.62 6.02
N HIS A 290 -6.99 0.52 6.57
CA HIS A 290 -7.29 0.04 7.89
C HIS A 290 -6.06 0.07 8.81
N LEU A 291 -6.33 0.24 10.10
CA LEU A 291 -5.33 0.05 11.12
C LEU A 291 -5.06 -1.45 11.27
N SER A 292 -3.96 -1.92 10.71
CA SER A 292 -3.56 -3.32 10.81
C SER A 292 -3.19 -3.68 12.25
N GLU A 293 -3.52 -4.91 12.66
CA GLU A 293 -3.14 -5.46 13.98
C GLU A 293 -1.65 -5.83 14.08
N GLU A 294 -0.90 -5.79 12.97
CA GLU A 294 0.56 -5.99 13.00
C GLU A 294 1.25 -4.72 13.56
N PRO A 295 2.02 -4.79 14.66
CA PRO A 295 2.48 -3.59 15.38
C PRO A 295 3.34 -2.64 14.53
N ALA A 296 4.18 -3.18 13.64
CA ALA A 296 5.02 -2.40 12.73
C ALA A 296 4.22 -1.46 11.81
N TYR A 297 2.94 -1.74 11.57
CA TYR A 297 2.10 -0.87 10.75
C TYR A 297 2.03 0.56 11.29
N ARG A 298 1.81 0.70 12.60
CA ARG A 298 1.66 2.02 13.23
C ARG A 298 2.93 2.85 13.09
N ILE A 299 4.09 2.22 13.25
CA ILE A 299 5.40 2.88 13.12
C ILE A 299 5.55 3.48 11.72
N ALA A 300 5.26 2.69 10.67
CA ALA A 300 5.36 3.16 9.30
C ALA A 300 4.33 4.25 8.97
N ALA A 301 3.08 4.09 9.45
CA ALA A 301 2.04 5.08 9.26
C ALA A 301 2.37 6.41 9.95
N ASP A 302 2.82 6.38 11.22
CA ASP A 302 3.20 7.55 12.00
C ASP A 302 4.39 8.29 11.39
N GLU A 303 5.42 7.54 10.93
CA GLU A 303 6.60 8.09 10.24
C GLU A 303 6.24 8.89 8.98
N MET A 304 5.19 8.46 8.26
CA MET A 304 4.68 9.17 7.07
C MET A 304 3.58 10.19 7.40
N GLY A 305 3.07 10.23 8.64
CA GLY A 305 1.91 11.04 9.03
C GLY A 305 0.58 10.54 8.45
N LEU A 306 0.49 9.27 8.06
CA LEU A 306 -0.71 8.65 7.50
C LEU A 306 -1.70 8.26 8.60
N LYS A 307 -2.99 8.54 8.37
CA LYS A 307 -4.07 8.30 9.33
C LYS A 307 -5.11 7.33 8.75
N PRO A 308 -4.96 6.00 8.95
CA PRO A 308 -5.96 5.02 8.53
C PRO A 308 -7.30 5.31 9.23
N VAL A 309 -8.41 5.01 8.55
CA VAL A 309 -9.75 5.37 9.04
C VAL A 309 -10.61 4.15 9.41
N LEU A 310 -10.20 2.94 9.01
CA LEU A 310 -10.93 1.71 9.31
C LEU A 310 -10.30 0.97 10.50
N ALA A 311 -11.04 0.87 11.61
CA ALA A 311 -10.65 0.10 12.80
C ALA A 311 -11.39 -1.26 12.82
N LEU A 312 -10.94 -2.19 11.98
CA LEU A 312 -11.61 -3.49 11.75
C LEU A 312 -10.87 -4.68 12.37
N ASN A 313 -9.76 -4.44 13.10
CA ASN A 313 -8.88 -5.46 13.66
C ASN A 313 -8.42 -6.49 12.59
N MET A 314 -8.18 -6.02 11.37
CA MET A 314 -7.80 -6.83 10.22
C MET A 314 -6.28 -7.07 10.18
N ARG A 315 -5.90 -8.27 9.73
CA ARG A 315 -4.51 -8.71 9.54
C ARG A 315 -4.39 -9.86 8.52
N LEU A 316 -5.31 -9.91 7.57
CA LEU A 316 -5.29 -10.93 6.51
C LEU A 316 -4.17 -10.66 5.50
N GLY A 317 -3.98 -9.39 5.12
CA GLY A 317 -3.18 -9.02 3.96
C GLY A 317 -4.01 -9.12 2.68
N GLU A 318 -3.38 -9.55 1.58
CA GLU A 318 -4.00 -9.72 0.25
C GLU A 318 -4.53 -8.43 -0.39
N GLY A 319 -4.38 -7.27 0.25
CA GLY A 319 -5.04 -6.03 -0.19
C GLY A 319 -6.48 -5.90 0.31
N SER A 320 -6.90 -6.73 1.27
CA SER A 320 -8.30 -6.89 1.68
C SER A 320 -8.95 -5.62 2.27
N GLY A 321 -8.18 -4.70 2.83
CA GLY A 321 -8.65 -3.39 3.28
C GLY A 321 -8.91 -2.40 2.14
N CYS A 322 -8.25 -2.57 0.99
CA CYS A 322 -8.35 -1.63 -0.13
C CYS A 322 -9.79 -1.54 -0.70
N PRO A 323 -10.50 -2.64 -1.01
CA PRO A 323 -11.87 -2.56 -1.52
C PRO A 323 -12.83 -1.82 -0.59
N ILE A 324 -12.69 -2.02 0.73
CA ILE A 324 -13.53 -1.36 1.74
C ILE A 324 -13.24 0.14 1.77
N MET A 325 -11.95 0.51 1.76
CA MET A 325 -11.56 1.92 1.75
C MET A 325 -11.96 2.63 0.44
N MET A 326 -11.94 1.93 -0.69
CA MET A 326 -12.43 2.49 -1.95
C MET A 326 -13.93 2.85 -1.90
N GLN A 327 -14.75 2.13 -1.12
CA GLN A 327 -16.15 2.50 -0.87
C GLN A 327 -16.26 3.77 -0.01
N VAL A 328 -15.36 3.95 0.97
CA VAL A 328 -15.29 5.19 1.76
C VAL A 328 -14.88 6.37 0.88
N VAL A 329 -13.91 6.16 -0.01
CA VAL A 329 -13.51 7.15 -1.02
C VAL A 329 -14.68 7.53 -1.92
N GLU A 330 -15.40 6.54 -2.46
CA GLU A 330 -16.57 6.76 -3.31
C GLU A 330 -17.64 7.57 -2.57
N THR A 331 -17.86 7.29 -1.29
CA THR A 331 -18.78 8.05 -0.43
C THR A 331 -18.31 9.50 -0.21
N ALA A 332 -17.01 9.72 0.01
CA ALA A 332 -16.43 11.06 0.14
C ALA A 332 -16.61 11.88 -1.15
N LEU A 333 -16.40 11.25 -2.30
CA LEU A 333 -16.58 11.88 -3.60
C LEU A 333 -18.05 12.19 -3.89
N ALA A 334 -18.98 11.30 -3.54
CA ALA A 334 -20.42 11.55 -3.68
C ALA A 334 -20.84 12.80 -2.89
N ALA A 335 -20.39 12.94 -1.63
CA ALA A 335 -20.65 14.13 -0.84
C ALA A 335 -20.11 15.42 -1.52
N MET A 336 -18.85 15.39 -1.99
CA MET A 336 -18.25 16.51 -2.71
C MET A 336 -19.00 16.86 -4.00
N ASN A 337 -19.43 15.85 -4.75
CA ASN A 337 -20.02 16.03 -6.07
C ASN A 337 -21.48 16.50 -6.02
N ASP A 338 -22.27 15.92 -5.11
CA ASP A 338 -23.73 15.92 -5.21
C ASP A 338 -24.41 16.76 -4.13
N MET A 339 -23.73 17.09 -3.03
CA MET A 339 -24.27 18.05 -2.07
C MET A 339 -24.38 19.43 -2.70
N CYS A 340 -25.52 20.08 -2.45
CA CYS A 340 -25.72 21.48 -2.75
C CYS A 340 -24.87 22.34 -1.80
N THR A 341 -24.63 23.57 -2.22
CA THR A 341 -23.95 24.61 -1.46
C THR A 341 -24.95 25.58 -0.83
N PHE A 342 -24.55 26.30 0.21
CA PHE A 342 -25.35 27.37 0.81
C PHE A 342 -25.77 28.42 -0.23
N GLY A 343 -24.87 28.74 -1.18
CA GLY A 343 -25.15 29.69 -2.25
C GLY A 343 -26.20 29.18 -3.25
N GLU A 344 -26.20 27.88 -3.59
CA GLU A 344 -27.21 27.28 -4.48
C GLU A 344 -28.62 27.30 -3.86
N GLU A 345 -28.72 27.11 -2.54
CA GLU A 345 -30.00 27.14 -1.83
C GLU A 345 -30.35 28.52 -1.24
N SER A 346 -29.55 29.55 -1.51
CA SER A 346 -29.77 30.92 -1.00
C SER A 346 -29.96 31.01 0.52
N LEU A 347 -29.25 30.17 1.29
CA LEU A 347 -29.32 30.14 2.74
C LEU A 347 -28.35 31.15 3.36
N GLU A 348 -28.75 31.74 4.50
CA GLU A 348 -27.93 32.70 5.26
C GLU A 348 -26.64 32.05 5.77
N THR A 349 -25.51 32.76 5.65
CA THR A 349 -24.19 32.30 6.08
C THR A 349 -23.61 33.08 7.26
N ASP A 350 -24.21 34.21 7.63
CA ASP A 350 -23.66 35.17 8.61
C ASP A 350 -23.41 34.54 9.99
N TYR A 351 -24.25 33.59 10.41
CA TYR A 351 -24.06 32.87 11.69
C TYR A 351 -22.78 32.01 11.74
N ARG A 352 -22.11 31.80 10.60
CA ARG A 352 -20.88 31.00 10.49
C ARG A 352 -19.62 31.82 10.75
N GLU A 353 -19.67 33.16 10.70
CA GLU A 353 -18.50 34.03 10.92
C GLU A 353 -17.91 33.89 12.33
N ASP A 354 -18.76 33.60 13.32
CA ASP A 354 -18.36 33.42 14.72
C ASP A 354 -18.04 31.96 15.10
N ILE A 355 -18.23 31.00 14.19
CA ILE A 355 -17.98 29.57 14.46
C ILE A 355 -16.51 29.24 14.16
N THR A 356 -15.72 29.11 15.22
CA THR A 356 -14.36 28.57 15.15
C THR A 356 -14.38 27.04 15.24
N MET A 357 -13.57 26.36 14.41
CA MET A 357 -13.35 24.91 14.48
C MET A 357 -12.43 24.50 15.62
#